data_AF-A0A966PS42-F1
#
_entry.id   AF-A0A966PS42-F1
#
_cell.length_a   1.000
_cell.length_b   1.000
_cell.length_c   1.000
_cell.angle_alpha   90.00
_cell.angle_beta   90.00
_cell.angle_gamma   90.00
#
_symmetry.space_group_name_H-M   'P 1'
#
loop_
_entity.id
_entity.type
_entity.pdbx_description
1 polymer ?
#
loop_
_entity_poly.entity_id
_entity_poly.type
_entity_poly.pdbx_seq_one_letter_code
_entity_poly.pdbx_strand_id
1 'polypeptide(L)'
;MTHLARNADSHVNLLQAAVRGEVGEQYASIEQRNGDIEHGAKRSADELVMDLRLSIYGLEAAWASANEKTWSGTGRNLRGGVIEMSSLVFLRWREVEIHHADLNLGVGYDDLTPLYVRLELDQQIMLWRSRKPMGMTELPEIAKKLSPSQRLAWLMGRVEIDGLAKPDPL
;
A
#
# COMPACT_ATOMS: atom_id res chain seq x y z
N MET A 1 11.80 6.53 0.82
CA MET A 1 12.01 5.92 -0.52
C MET A 1 12.35 4.44 -0.46
N THR A 2 13.30 3.99 0.38
CA THR A 2 13.66 2.56 0.51
C THR A 2 12.46 1.65 0.75
N HIS A 3 11.49 2.08 1.57
CA HIS A 3 10.24 1.33 1.77
C HIS A 3 9.49 1.05 0.45
N LEU A 4 9.37 2.02 -0.47
CA LEU A 4 8.73 1.76 -1.78
C LEU A 4 9.53 0.75 -2.60
N ALA A 5 10.87 0.77 -2.55
CA ALA A 5 11.69 -0.20 -3.25
C ALA A 5 11.47 -1.62 -2.68
N ARG A 6 11.56 -1.76 -1.35
CA ARG A 6 11.32 -3.05 -0.68
C ARG A 6 9.88 -3.54 -0.84
N ASN A 7 8.89 -2.65 -0.95
CA ASN A 7 7.52 -3.04 -1.30
C ASN A 7 7.44 -3.66 -2.70
N ALA A 8 8.12 -3.08 -3.70
CA ALA A 8 8.16 -3.67 -5.04
C ALA A 8 8.84 -5.05 -5.05
N ASP A 9 10.00 -5.16 -4.39
CA ASP A 9 10.72 -6.43 -4.25
C ASP A 9 9.84 -7.49 -3.57
N SER A 10 9.06 -7.09 -2.56
CA SER A 10 8.12 -7.97 -1.87
C SER A 10 7.03 -8.53 -2.80
N HIS A 11 6.53 -7.73 -3.74
CA HIS A 11 5.54 -8.18 -4.72
C HIS A 11 6.18 -9.09 -5.78
N VAL A 12 7.43 -8.84 -6.16
CA VAL A 12 8.20 -9.73 -7.04
C VAL A 12 8.33 -11.12 -6.39
N ASN A 13 8.67 -11.19 -5.11
CA ASN A 13 8.78 -12.46 -4.38
C ASN A 13 7.47 -13.26 -4.40
N LEU A 14 6.33 -12.57 -4.18
CA LEU A 14 5.01 -13.18 -4.24
C LEU A 14 4.70 -13.76 -5.63
N LEU A 15 4.95 -12.98 -6.69
CA LEU A 15 4.71 -13.41 -8.07
C LEU A 15 5.62 -14.59 -8.45
N GLN A 16 6.88 -14.57 -8.04
CA GLN A 16 7.82 -15.67 -8.28
C GLN A 16 7.39 -16.96 -7.57
N ALA A 17 6.89 -16.88 -6.34
CA ALA A 17 6.31 -18.03 -5.64
C ALA A 17 5.08 -18.57 -6.38
N ALA A 18 4.17 -17.68 -6.79
CA ALA A 18 2.98 -18.07 -7.55
C ALA A 18 3.32 -18.71 -8.91
N VAL A 19 4.38 -18.27 -9.61
CA VAL A 19 4.91 -18.92 -10.82
C VAL A 19 5.33 -20.37 -10.55
N ARG A 20 5.94 -20.65 -9.38
CA ARG A 20 6.28 -22.02 -8.96
C ARG A 20 5.07 -22.82 -8.43
N GLY A 21 3.90 -22.20 -8.33
CA GLY A 21 2.71 -22.81 -7.72
C GLY A 21 2.75 -22.86 -6.20
N GLU A 22 3.58 -22.02 -5.57
CA GLU A 22 3.76 -21.93 -4.13
C GLU A 22 2.99 -20.73 -3.56
N VAL A 23 2.61 -20.82 -2.28
CA VAL A 23 2.10 -19.67 -1.52
C VAL A 23 3.30 -18.96 -0.89
N GLY A 24 3.68 -17.81 -1.44
CA GLY A 24 4.82 -17.03 -0.97
C GLY A 24 4.47 -16.13 0.23
N GLU A 25 5.48 -15.85 1.06
CA GLU A 25 5.44 -14.78 2.06
C GLU A 25 5.90 -13.47 1.40
N GLN A 26 5.17 -12.38 1.61
CA GLN A 26 5.49 -11.06 1.05
C GLN A 26 6.87 -10.58 1.54
N TYR A 27 7.15 -10.80 2.82
CA TYR A 27 8.43 -10.52 3.45
C TYR A 27 8.82 -11.73 4.29
N ALA A 28 10.11 -12.04 4.36
CA ALA A 28 10.59 -13.17 5.15
C ALA A 28 10.36 -12.98 6.67
N SER A 29 10.53 -11.76 7.18
CA SER A 29 10.15 -11.38 8.53
C SER A 29 9.94 -9.87 8.67
N ILE A 30 9.34 -9.45 9.78
CA ILE A 30 9.19 -8.02 10.10
C ILE A 30 10.55 -7.39 10.44
N GLU A 31 11.44 -8.14 11.09
CA GLU A 31 12.78 -7.71 11.45
C GLU A 31 13.62 -7.46 10.20
N GLN A 32 13.59 -8.38 9.24
CA GLN A 32 14.31 -8.21 7.99
C GLN A 32 13.79 -7.03 7.19
N ARG A 33 12.46 -6.90 7.04
CA ARG A 33 11.87 -5.75 6.35
C ARG A 33 12.30 -4.42 6.98
N ASN A 34 12.22 -4.32 8.30
CA ASN A 34 12.57 -3.08 9.00
C ASN A 34 14.07 -2.80 8.90
N GLY A 35 14.92 -3.82 9.07
CA GLY A 35 16.37 -3.71 8.91
C GLY A 35 16.78 -3.25 7.51
N ASP A 36 16.18 -3.80 6.46
CA ASP A 36 16.44 -3.40 5.08
C ASP A 36 16.04 -1.94 4.80
N ILE A 37 14.91 -1.50 5.38
CA ILE A 37 14.45 -0.10 5.30
C ILE A 37 15.42 0.83 6.04
N GLU A 38 15.79 0.51 7.28
CA GLU A 38 16.68 1.32 8.10
C GLU A 38 18.09 1.42 7.52
N HIS A 39 18.60 0.31 6.97
CA HIS A 39 19.89 0.30 6.31
C HIS A 39 19.86 1.14 5.03
N GLY A 40 18.85 0.94 4.17
CA GLY A 40 18.75 1.68 2.92
C GLY A 40 18.48 3.17 3.11
N ALA A 41 17.78 3.57 4.18
CA ALA A 41 17.47 4.97 4.46
C ALA A 41 18.71 5.86 4.67
N LYS A 42 19.89 5.27 4.91
CA LYS A 42 21.16 5.98 5.10
C LYS A 42 21.92 6.25 3.81
N ARG A 43 21.44 5.74 2.66
CA ARG A 43 22.06 5.90 1.35
C ARG A 43 21.87 7.33 0.82
N SER A 44 22.72 7.72 -0.12
CA SER A 44 22.59 8.99 -0.83
C SER A 44 21.30 9.05 -1.66
N ALA A 45 20.87 10.26 -2.03
CA ALA A 45 19.68 10.46 -2.85
C ALA A 45 19.78 9.72 -4.20
N ASP A 46 20.93 9.78 -4.87
CA ASP A 46 21.15 9.12 -6.16
C ASP A 46 21.05 7.60 -6.05
N GLU A 47 21.62 7.02 -4.98
CA GLU A 47 21.50 5.58 -4.70
C GLU A 47 20.05 5.18 -4.41
N LEU A 48 19.30 6.00 -3.65
CA LEU A 48 17.89 5.74 -3.36
C LEU A 48 17.02 5.81 -4.62
N VAL A 49 17.28 6.78 -5.51
CA VAL A 49 16.59 6.90 -6.80
C VAL A 49 16.91 5.71 -7.70
N MET A 50 18.18 5.30 -7.75
CA MET A 50 18.60 4.13 -8.52
C MET A 50 17.94 2.84 -8.00
N ASP A 51 17.97 2.61 -6.68
CA ASP A 51 17.33 1.46 -6.02
C ASP A 51 15.83 1.41 -6.32
N LEU A 52 15.15 2.57 -6.23
CA LEU A 52 13.73 2.65 -6.58
C LEU A 52 13.48 2.30 -8.05
N ARG A 53 14.27 2.84 -9.00
CA ARG A 53 14.13 2.52 -10.43
C ARG A 53 14.32 1.04 -10.71
N LEU A 54 15.37 0.43 -10.14
CA LEU A 54 15.63 -1.01 -10.29
C LEU A 54 14.47 -1.85 -9.77
N SER A 55 13.92 -1.51 -8.59
CA SER A 55 12.77 -2.22 -8.03
C SER A 55 11.50 -2.09 -8.90
N ILE A 56 11.29 -0.93 -9.53
CA ILE A 56 10.17 -0.70 -10.45
C ILE A 56 10.32 -1.60 -11.67
N TYR A 57 11.49 -1.62 -12.31
CA TYR A 57 11.73 -2.49 -13.47
C TYR A 57 11.61 -3.97 -13.13
N GLY A 58 12.09 -4.39 -11.95
CA GLY A 58 11.92 -5.76 -11.47
C GLY A 58 10.46 -6.14 -11.32
N LEU A 59 9.64 -5.26 -10.75
CA LEU A 59 8.21 -5.49 -10.58
C LEU A 59 7.45 -5.51 -11.90
N GLU A 60 7.72 -4.56 -12.80
CA GLU A 60 7.10 -4.51 -14.13
C GLU A 60 7.46 -5.74 -14.96
N ALA A 61 8.72 -6.21 -14.89
CA ALA A 61 9.14 -7.45 -15.55
C ALA A 61 8.42 -8.68 -14.96
N ALA A 62 8.21 -8.74 -13.65
CA ALA A 62 7.46 -9.81 -13.00
C ALA A 62 6.00 -9.81 -13.43
N TRP A 63 5.36 -8.64 -13.52
CA TRP A 63 3.99 -8.51 -14.06
C TRP A 63 3.89 -8.95 -15.51
N ALA A 64 4.82 -8.52 -16.37
CA ALA A 64 4.85 -8.90 -17.78
C ALA A 64 5.06 -10.41 -17.99
N SER A 65 5.73 -11.07 -17.05
CA SER A 65 6.01 -12.52 -17.11
C SER A 65 4.92 -13.39 -16.46
N ALA A 66 3.99 -12.78 -15.72
CA ALA A 66 2.95 -13.49 -14.99
C ALA A 66 1.85 -14.01 -15.94
N ASN A 67 1.54 -15.29 -15.84
CA ASN A 67 0.45 -15.92 -16.60
C ASN A 67 -0.84 -15.99 -15.76
N GLU A 68 -1.92 -16.51 -16.35
CA GLU A 68 -3.23 -16.64 -15.70
C GLU A 68 -3.16 -17.41 -14.36
N LYS A 69 -2.36 -18.48 -14.30
CA LYS A 69 -2.16 -19.26 -13.07
C LYS A 69 -1.44 -18.43 -12.00
N THR A 70 -0.43 -17.64 -12.38
CA THR A 70 0.24 -16.70 -11.47
C THR A 70 -0.74 -15.69 -10.91
N TRP A 71 -1.55 -15.06 -11.76
CA TRP A 71 -2.52 -14.02 -11.35
C TRP A 71 -3.68 -14.55 -10.49
N SER A 72 -4.02 -15.84 -10.64
CA SER A 72 -5.02 -16.53 -9.82
C SER A 72 -4.45 -17.09 -8.50
N GLY A 73 -3.15 -16.87 -8.25
CA GLY A 73 -2.47 -17.35 -7.05
C GLY A 73 -2.70 -16.45 -5.82
N THR A 74 -2.24 -16.93 -4.67
CA THR A 74 -2.31 -16.24 -3.39
C THR A 74 -0.95 -16.24 -2.69
N GLY A 75 -0.73 -15.24 -1.84
CA GLY A 75 0.42 -15.13 -0.94
C GLY A 75 -0.03 -14.75 0.47
N ARG A 76 0.95 -14.46 1.33
CA ARG A 76 0.71 -14.05 2.71
C ARG A 76 1.42 -12.74 3.03
N ASN A 77 0.75 -11.85 3.75
CA ASN A 77 1.32 -10.63 4.29
C ASN A 77 2.06 -10.90 5.62
N LEU A 78 2.74 -9.89 6.16
CA LEU A 78 3.47 -9.99 7.44
C LEU A 78 2.65 -10.45 8.65
N ARG A 79 1.32 -10.28 8.61
CA ARG A 79 0.39 -10.71 9.66
C ARG A 79 -0.24 -12.08 9.35
N GLY A 80 0.25 -12.79 8.33
CA GLY A 80 -0.28 -14.07 7.86
C GLY A 80 -1.58 -13.98 7.05
N GLY A 81 -2.08 -12.77 6.80
CA GLY A 81 -3.29 -12.53 6.01
C GLY A 81 -3.07 -12.82 4.53
N VAL A 82 -4.10 -13.33 3.86
CA VAL A 82 -4.04 -13.70 2.44
C VAL A 82 -3.93 -12.45 1.56
N ILE A 83 -3.04 -12.48 0.58
CA ILE A 83 -2.94 -11.52 -0.51
C ILE A 83 -3.25 -12.25 -1.83
N GLU A 84 -4.30 -11.83 -2.52
CA GLU A 84 -4.58 -12.26 -3.90
C GLU A 84 -3.57 -11.61 -4.87
N MET A 85 -2.97 -12.38 -5.78
CA MET A 85 -2.02 -11.81 -6.76
C MET A 85 -2.67 -10.73 -7.62
N SER A 86 -3.95 -10.89 -7.96
CA SER A 86 -4.76 -9.89 -8.67
C SER A 86 -4.86 -8.53 -7.96
N SER A 87 -4.65 -8.50 -6.63
CA SER A 87 -4.66 -7.26 -5.85
C SER A 87 -3.34 -6.49 -5.91
N LEU A 88 -2.24 -7.12 -6.35
CA LEU A 88 -0.90 -6.53 -6.23
C LEU A 88 -0.73 -5.23 -7.01
N VAL A 89 -1.40 -5.09 -8.16
CA VAL A 89 -1.36 -3.87 -8.97
C VAL A 89 -2.00 -2.72 -8.21
N PHE A 90 -3.18 -2.94 -7.62
CA PHE A 90 -3.86 -1.93 -6.83
C PHE A 90 -3.10 -1.60 -5.53
N LEU A 91 -2.58 -2.61 -4.84
CA LEU A 91 -1.73 -2.40 -3.65
C LEU A 91 -0.48 -1.60 -3.98
N ARG A 92 0.14 -1.83 -5.14
CA ARG A 92 1.29 -1.03 -5.59
C ARG A 92 0.89 0.40 -5.91
N TRP A 93 -0.24 0.60 -6.58
CA TRP A 93 -0.77 1.94 -6.88
C TRP A 93 -1.00 2.75 -5.59
N ARG A 94 -1.62 2.12 -4.58
CA ARG A 94 -1.81 2.72 -3.24
C ARG A 94 -0.49 3.20 -2.62
N GLU A 95 0.54 2.36 -2.63
CA GLU A 95 1.85 2.72 -2.06
C GLU A 95 2.48 3.92 -2.78
N VAL A 96 2.36 3.99 -4.12
CA VAL A 96 2.91 5.11 -4.89
C VAL A 96 2.14 6.40 -4.61
N GLU A 97 0.81 6.38 -4.66
CA GLU A 97 -0.05 7.55 -4.42
C GLU A 97 0.19 8.13 -3.02
N ILE A 98 0.08 7.29 -1.98
CA ILE A 98 0.22 7.74 -0.59
C ILE A 98 1.64 8.22 -0.32
N HIS A 99 2.66 7.47 -0.74
CA HIS A 99 4.02 7.85 -0.41
C HIS A 99 4.58 8.99 -1.26
N HIS A 100 4.00 9.26 -2.44
CA HIS A 100 4.30 10.47 -3.18
C HIS A 100 3.82 11.71 -2.41
N ALA A 101 2.61 11.66 -1.85
CA ALA A 101 2.11 12.71 -0.96
C ALA A 101 2.89 12.79 0.37
N ASP A 102 3.27 11.66 0.98
CA ASP A 102 4.08 11.64 2.21
C ASP A 102 5.44 12.34 2.04
N LEU A 103 6.04 12.28 0.84
CA LEU A 103 7.30 12.96 0.56
C LEU A 103 7.18 14.48 0.62
N ASN A 104 5.96 15.02 0.42
CA ASN A 104 5.65 16.44 0.51
C ASN A 104 6.58 17.33 -0.34
N LEU A 105 6.90 16.87 -1.56
CA LEU A 105 7.75 17.56 -2.52
C LEU A 105 6.92 18.27 -3.59
N GLY A 106 5.91 19.03 -3.16
CA GLY A 106 4.99 19.75 -4.06
C GLY A 106 3.78 18.95 -4.53
N VAL A 107 3.59 17.74 -3.99
CA VAL A 107 2.40 16.90 -4.17
C VAL A 107 1.86 16.57 -2.79
N GLY A 108 0.58 16.85 -2.55
CA GLY A 108 -0.13 16.56 -1.32
C GLY A 108 -1.31 15.62 -1.53
N TYR A 109 -2.08 15.39 -0.46
CA TYR A 109 -3.22 14.46 -0.51
C TYR A 109 -4.37 14.95 -1.40
N ASP A 110 -4.47 16.25 -1.68
CA ASP A 110 -5.46 16.79 -2.62
C ASP A 110 -5.08 16.60 -4.10
N ASP A 111 -3.84 16.19 -4.36
CA ASP A 111 -3.32 15.93 -5.72
C ASP A 111 -3.42 14.45 -6.13
N LEU A 112 -3.96 13.60 -5.24
CA LEU A 112 -4.11 12.17 -5.51
C LEU A 112 -5.03 11.92 -6.71
N THR A 113 -4.73 10.88 -7.48
CA THR A 113 -5.52 10.58 -8.69
C THR A 113 -6.99 10.33 -8.33
N PRO A 114 -7.98 11.00 -8.99
CA PRO A 114 -9.39 10.86 -8.62
C PRO A 114 -9.94 9.43 -8.69
N LEU A 115 -9.45 8.61 -9.63
CA LEU A 115 -9.82 7.20 -9.74
C LEU A 115 -9.32 6.39 -8.54
N TYR A 116 -8.07 6.61 -8.12
CA TYR A 116 -7.51 5.98 -6.94
C TYR A 116 -8.29 6.38 -5.69
N VAL A 117 -8.52 7.68 -5.49
CA VAL A 117 -9.26 8.20 -4.33
C VAL A 117 -10.63 7.54 -4.24
N ARG A 118 -11.36 7.41 -5.35
CA ARG A 118 -12.66 6.73 -5.36
C ARG A 118 -12.55 5.28 -4.90
N LEU A 119 -11.67 4.50 -5.51
CA LEU A 119 -11.55 3.05 -5.25
C LEU A 119 -11.07 2.75 -3.83
N GLU A 120 -10.01 3.44 -3.38
CA GLU A 120 -9.48 3.25 -2.03
C GLU A 120 -10.46 3.77 -0.97
N LEU A 121 -11.09 4.93 -1.19
CA LEU A 121 -12.06 5.46 -0.22
C LEU A 121 -13.25 4.52 -0.03
N ASP A 122 -13.78 3.94 -1.11
CA ASP A 122 -14.88 2.96 -1.02
C ASP A 122 -14.45 1.74 -0.18
N GLN A 123 -13.23 1.23 -0.39
CA GLN A 123 -12.67 0.13 0.39
C GLN A 123 -12.48 0.50 1.87
N GLN A 124 -11.89 1.68 2.15
CA GLN A 124 -11.66 2.16 3.52
C GLN A 124 -12.97 2.41 4.27
N ILE A 125 -14.01 2.91 3.60
CA ILE A 125 -15.35 3.08 4.17
C ILE A 125 -15.98 1.72 4.48
N MET A 126 -15.84 0.74 3.59
CA MET A 126 -16.34 -0.62 3.83
C MET A 126 -15.66 -1.25 5.06
N LEU A 127 -14.33 -1.15 5.15
CA LEU A 127 -13.56 -1.61 6.32
C LEU A 127 -13.90 -0.86 7.59
N TRP A 128 -14.16 0.45 7.52
CA TRP A 128 -14.60 1.26 8.65
C TRP A 128 -15.95 0.76 9.20
N ARG A 129 -16.92 0.54 8.31
CA ARG A 129 -18.28 0.12 8.68
C ARG A 129 -18.27 -1.23 9.42
N SER A 130 -17.36 -2.13 9.05
CA SER A 130 -17.23 -3.47 9.64
C SER A 130 -16.51 -3.53 10.99
N ARG A 131 -16.05 -2.40 11.56
CA ARG A 131 -15.26 -2.38 12.81
C ARG A 131 -16.01 -2.80 14.07
N LYS A 132 -17.34 -2.66 14.09
CA LYS A 132 -18.18 -3.00 15.24
C LYS A 132 -19.20 -4.08 14.86
N PRO A 133 -19.66 -4.89 15.84
CA PRO A 133 -20.76 -5.84 15.63
C PRO A 133 -21.95 -5.17 14.93
N MET A 134 -22.58 -5.90 14.00
CA MET A 134 -23.64 -5.44 13.08
C MET A 134 -23.22 -4.58 11.87
N GLY A 135 -21.94 -4.23 11.69
CA GLY A 135 -21.45 -3.73 10.39
C GLY A 135 -21.97 -2.35 9.95
N MET A 136 -22.46 -1.53 10.88
CA MET A 136 -23.03 -0.21 10.59
C MET A 136 -22.31 0.90 11.36
N THR A 137 -20.97 0.82 11.48
CA THR A 137 -20.21 1.92 12.08
C THR A 137 -20.24 3.11 11.12
N GLU A 138 -20.98 4.16 11.48
CA GLU A 138 -20.99 5.39 10.70
C GLU A 138 -19.66 6.15 10.80
N LEU A 139 -19.30 6.86 9.74
CA LEU A 139 -18.24 7.84 9.81
C LEU A 139 -18.67 9.02 10.70
N PRO A 140 -17.76 9.64 11.46
CA PRO A 140 -18.05 10.88 12.15
C PRO A 140 -18.52 11.98 11.19
N GLU A 141 -19.45 12.85 11.63
CA GLU A 141 -20.01 13.93 10.79
C GLU A 141 -18.94 14.88 10.25
N ILE A 142 -17.87 15.12 11.02
CA ILE A 142 -16.73 15.93 10.57
C ILE A 142 -16.05 15.26 9.36
N ALA A 143 -15.79 13.95 9.43
CA ALA A 143 -15.19 13.19 8.33
C ALA A 143 -16.08 13.19 7.07
N LYS A 144 -17.41 13.11 7.23
CA LYS A 144 -18.38 13.17 6.12
C LYS A 144 -18.35 14.51 5.36
N LYS A 145 -17.89 15.60 5.99
CA LYS A 145 -17.80 16.95 5.36
C LYS A 145 -16.48 17.21 4.65
N LEU A 146 -15.46 16.38 4.87
CA LEU A 146 -14.17 16.49 4.18
C LEU A 146 -14.33 16.18 2.69
N SER A 147 -13.44 16.75 1.86
CA SER A 147 -13.26 16.31 0.47
C SER A 147 -12.91 14.81 0.43
N PRO A 148 -13.18 14.09 -0.68
CA PRO A 148 -12.85 12.67 -0.78
C PRO A 148 -11.37 12.37 -0.49
N SER A 149 -10.45 13.21 -1.00
CA SER A 149 -9.01 13.14 -0.75
C SER A 149 -8.66 13.28 0.73
N GLN A 150 -9.15 14.33 1.39
CA GLN A 150 -8.86 14.59 2.80
C GLN A 150 -9.50 13.54 3.71
N ARG A 151 -10.69 13.05 3.37
CA ARG A 151 -11.34 11.94 4.09
C ARG A 151 -10.54 10.66 3.98
N LEU A 152 -10.05 10.33 2.77
CA LEU A 152 -9.19 9.17 2.56
C LEU A 152 -7.89 9.32 3.33
N ALA A 153 -7.21 10.46 3.24
CA ALA A 153 -5.99 10.73 3.98
C ALA A 153 -6.20 10.61 5.50
N TRP A 154 -7.34 11.10 6.02
CA TRP A 154 -7.68 10.94 7.43
C TRP A 154 -7.89 9.46 7.79
N LEU A 155 -8.69 8.70 7.01
CA LEU A 155 -8.91 7.26 7.21
C LEU A 155 -7.60 6.46 7.22
N MET A 156 -6.63 6.88 6.41
CA MET A 156 -5.30 6.29 6.30
C MET A 156 -4.32 6.78 7.38
N GLY A 157 -4.78 7.61 8.33
CA GLY A 157 -3.99 8.13 9.45
C GLY A 157 -2.95 9.17 9.05
N ARG A 158 -3.12 9.84 7.91
CA ARG A 158 -2.12 10.72 7.31
C ARG A 158 -2.32 12.21 7.55
N VAL A 159 -3.54 12.61 7.87
CA VAL A 159 -3.87 13.99 8.24
C VAL A 159 -4.59 14.03 9.57
N GLU A 160 -4.29 15.04 10.36
CA GLU A 160 -5.02 15.38 11.57
C GLU A 160 -6.08 16.41 11.23
N ILE A 161 -7.29 16.22 11.77
CA ILE A 161 -8.44 17.08 11.51
C ILE A 161 -8.93 17.59 12.87
N ASP A 162 -9.02 18.90 13.02
CA ASP A 162 -9.44 19.51 14.28
C ASP A 162 -10.84 19.01 14.70
N GLY A 163 -10.98 18.70 15.98
CA GLY A 163 -12.20 18.09 16.54
C GLY A 163 -12.51 16.65 16.11
N LEU A 164 -11.63 15.99 15.35
CA LEU A 164 -11.82 14.62 14.87
C LEU A 164 -10.68 13.70 15.34
N ALA A 165 -11.02 12.67 16.11
CA ALA A 165 -10.05 11.68 16.57
C ALA A 165 -9.37 10.96 15.39
N LYS A 166 -8.11 10.54 15.60
CA LYS A 166 -7.41 9.66 14.64
C LYS A 166 -8.20 8.37 14.48
N PRO A 167 -8.30 7.82 13.26
CA PRO A 167 -8.91 6.50 13.11
C PRO A 167 -8.05 5.46 13.81
N ASP A 168 -8.69 4.50 14.49
CA ASP A 168 -7.96 3.33 14.96
C ASP A 168 -7.34 2.59 13.76
N PRO A 169 -6.14 2.00 13.91
CA PRO A 169 -5.52 1.20 12.86
C PRO A 169 -6.44 0.04 12.45
N LEU A 170 -6.45 -0.25 11.14
CA LEU A 170 -7.13 -1.42 10.58
C LEU A 170 -6.36 -2.73 10.84
#